data_AF-A0AAF0SUK2-F1
#
_entry.id   AF-A0AAF0SUK2-F1
#
_cell.length_a   1.000
_cell.length_b   1.000
_cell.length_c   1.000
_cell.angle_alpha   90.00
_cell.angle_beta   90.00
_cell.angle_gamma   90.00
#
_symmetry.space_group_name_H-M   'P 1'
#
loop_
_entity.id
_entity.type
_entity.pdbx_description
1 polymer ?
#
loop_
_entity_poly.entity_id
_entity_poly.type
_entity_poly.pdbx_seq_one_letter_code
_entity_poly.pdbx_strand_id
1 'polypeptide(L)'
;MAAIAAAVVALPMTQASGAFGNPAMSSVNAYATNLSLGAGADGSSKASGTSYGNVVDGDMGTYWSPAGSTGRISVKWGSATTVASITIREAAGAVGVIGSWRVVNNDTGATLASGTGAGPITFAATSLKKINFEITSANGTPRVAEFETYASGSSTPAPTTPPPTSGPTTPPPTTPPPSSGTLYVAPTGTDGAAGTQANPTTLASAITRVAAGGTIYLRGGTYRYTQTVTIGQGNNGTSSARKNIFAYPGETPVLNFSAQSEDPANRGLQVGGSYWHIRGIVVERAGDNGILLAGNNNIIERVVTRNNRDSGLQLSRLVANAPRDQWPSNNLIVSTESHDNVDSDGEDADGFAPKLTVGPGNVFRWTVSHNNIDDGYDLYTKSDTGAIGAVTIESSLAYDNGTLSNGGQAGNGDRNGFKLGGEDIGVNHVVRGNIAYHNGQHGFTYNRNVGSMTVSNNASVGNTERNFNFDGGSSVFRNNTSCSGGSNDRIVGNSDSSNQFFSGSNGSRCTSYSGALGWSFASDGRLVVTFGGKVVTP
;
A
#
# COMPACT_ATOMS: atom_id res chain seq x y z
N MET A 1 -15.40 -21.95 41.51
CA MET A 1 -15.23 -20.50 41.26
C MET A 1 -13.77 -20.15 41.54
N ALA A 2 -12.97 -19.95 40.52
CA ALA A 2 -11.61 -19.44 40.67
C ALA A 2 -11.41 -18.38 39.58
N ALA A 3 -11.43 -17.11 39.99
CA ALA A 3 -11.20 -15.98 39.11
C ALA A 3 -9.69 -15.86 38.86
N ILE A 4 -9.27 -16.09 37.62
CA ILE A 4 -7.92 -15.77 37.17
C ILE A 4 -7.93 -14.26 36.87
N ALA A 5 -7.29 -13.49 37.73
CA ALA A 5 -7.00 -12.08 37.48
C ALA A 5 -5.97 -11.99 36.34
N ALA A 6 -6.41 -11.53 35.17
CA ALA A 6 -5.51 -11.15 34.09
C ALA A 6 -4.84 -9.82 34.47
N ALA A 7 -3.56 -9.88 34.82
CA ALA A 7 -2.73 -8.70 35.00
C ALA A 7 -2.66 -7.94 33.66
N VAL A 8 -3.15 -6.70 33.67
CA VAL A 8 -2.96 -5.74 32.57
C VAL A 8 -1.49 -5.32 32.62
N VAL A 9 -0.63 -6.07 31.95
CA VAL A 9 0.75 -5.65 31.70
C VAL A 9 0.71 -4.56 30.63
N ALA A 10 1.11 -3.36 31.01
CA ALA A 10 1.32 -2.26 30.07
C ALA A 10 2.32 -2.71 28.99
N LEU A 11 1.89 -2.64 27.74
CA LEU A 11 2.69 -2.99 26.57
C LEU A 11 3.86 -2.00 26.43
N PRO A 12 5.11 -2.45 26.20
CA PRO A 12 6.17 -1.54 25.78
C PRO A 12 5.80 -1.00 24.39
N MET A 13 5.53 0.30 24.32
CA MET A 13 5.26 1.01 23.09
C MET A 13 6.56 1.26 22.34
N THR A 14 6.70 0.77 21.11
CA THR A 14 7.54 1.45 20.13
C THR A 14 6.85 2.78 19.83
N GLN A 15 7.28 3.87 20.49
CA GLN A 15 6.83 5.21 20.16
C GLN A 15 7.28 5.54 18.75
N ALA A 16 6.34 5.61 17.80
CA ALA A 16 6.55 6.44 16.62
C ALA A 16 6.63 7.89 17.11
N SER A 17 7.82 8.47 17.00
CA SER A 17 8.10 9.85 17.37
C SER A 17 8.94 10.48 16.26
N GLY A 18 8.45 11.58 15.70
CA GLY A 18 9.17 12.39 14.73
C GLY A 18 9.65 13.68 15.39
N ALA A 19 10.96 13.88 15.50
CA ALA A 19 11.58 15.16 15.85
C ALA A 19 12.83 15.34 14.99
N PHE A 20 12.92 16.43 14.21
CA PHE A 20 14.00 16.65 13.25
C PHE A 20 15.03 17.68 13.73
N GLY A 21 16.31 17.30 13.63
CA GLY A 21 17.48 18.17 13.59
C GLY A 21 18.38 17.73 12.44
N ASN A 22 18.75 18.66 11.56
CA ASN A 22 19.62 18.44 10.38
C ASN A 22 21.07 18.14 10.82
N PRO A 23 21.83 17.18 10.24
CA PRO A 23 22.67 17.49 9.05
C PRO A 23 23.07 16.33 8.08
N ALA A 24 23.46 16.73 6.87
CA ALA A 24 24.44 16.16 5.91
C ALA A 24 24.19 14.82 5.17
N MET A 25 24.14 14.92 3.83
CA MET A 25 23.97 13.85 2.85
C MET A 25 25.13 12.84 2.80
N SER A 26 24.79 11.54 2.73
CA SER A 26 25.53 10.55 1.95
C SER A 26 24.54 9.69 1.15
N SER A 27 24.80 9.56 -0.15
CA SER A 27 23.99 8.99 -1.23
C SER A 27 23.44 7.56 -1.02
N VAL A 28 22.19 7.29 -1.46
CA VAL A 28 21.56 5.95 -1.47
C VAL A 28 20.88 5.63 -2.83
N ASN A 29 21.40 4.59 -3.49
CA ASN A 29 20.90 3.61 -4.50
C ASN A 29 19.81 3.94 -5.57
N ALA A 30 20.17 3.64 -6.83
CA ALA A 30 19.31 3.59 -8.03
C ALA A 30 18.68 2.19 -8.27
N TYR A 31 17.51 2.12 -8.91
CA TYR A 31 16.83 0.90 -9.36
C TYR A 31 17.62 0.15 -10.46
N ALA A 32 17.53 -1.19 -10.52
CA ALA A 32 18.30 -2.01 -11.47
C ALA A 32 17.78 -1.92 -12.92
N THR A 33 18.66 -1.60 -13.86
CA THR A 33 18.35 -1.42 -15.30
C THR A 33 18.08 -2.75 -16.03
N ASN A 34 16.96 -2.85 -16.76
CA ASN A 34 16.69 -3.96 -17.70
C ASN A 34 17.58 -3.83 -18.94
N LEU A 35 18.45 -4.81 -19.18
CA LEU A 35 19.45 -4.82 -20.23
C LEU A 35 18.94 -5.37 -21.57
N SER A 36 17.70 -5.90 -21.60
CA SER A 36 17.09 -6.43 -22.81
C SER A 36 16.50 -5.34 -23.69
N LEU A 37 16.05 -4.21 -23.13
CA LEU A 37 15.41 -3.13 -23.89
C LEU A 37 16.37 -2.57 -24.94
N GLY A 38 15.98 -2.68 -26.22
CA GLY A 38 16.80 -2.25 -27.35
C GLY A 38 17.94 -3.18 -27.74
N ALA A 39 18.05 -4.37 -27.12
CA ALA A 39 18.99 -5.42 -27.54
C ALA A 39 18.50 -6.14 -28.81
N GLY A 40 19.36 -6.98 -29.40
CA GLY A 40 18.95 -7.87 -30.49
C GLY A 40 18.28 -9.14 -29.96
N ALA A 41 17.40 -9.76 -30.75
CA ALA A 41 16.79 -11.05 -30.43
C ALA A 41 16.76 -12.01 -31.62
N ASP A 42 16.89 -13.32 -31.35
CA ASP A 42 16.66 -14.40 -32.32
C ASP A 42 16.23 -15.70 -31.62
N GLY A 43 15.78 -16.70 -32.40
CA GLY A 43 15.31 -17.97 -31.85
C GLY A 43 15.39 -19.14 -32.82
N SER A 44 14.87 -20.30 -32.42
CA SER A 44 14.89 -21.54 -33.21
C SER A 44 13.78 -21.63 -34.25
N SER A 45 12.60 -21.09 -33.95
CA SER A 45 11.43 -21.06 -34.84
C SER A 45 10.44 -20.00 -34.35
N LYS A 46 9.47 -19.63 -35.19
CA LYS A 46 8.38 -18.74 -34.79
C LYS A 46 7.07 -19.07 -35.50
N ALA A 47 5.95 -18.95 -34.80
CA ALA A 47 4.61 -19.03 -35.37
C ALA A 47 4.32 -17.81 -36.26
N SER A 48 3.40 -17.97 -37.21
CA SER A 48 2.96 -16.87 -38.09
C SER A 48 2.39 -15.71 -37.26
N GLY A 49 2.70 -14.47 -37.63
CA GLY A 49 2.25 -13.27 -36.93
C GLY A 49 3.05 -12.89 -35.68
N THR A 50 4.16 -13.59 -35.37
CA THR A 50 5.04 -13.25 -34.24
C THR A 50 6.47 -12.86 -34.70
N SER A 51 7.24 -12.22 -33.82
CA SER A 51 8.64 -11.84 -34.07
C SER A 51 9.53 -12.18 -32.88
N TYR A 52 10.83 -12.36 -33.13
CA TYR A 52 11.81 -12.50 -32.05
C TYR A 52 12.03 -11.19 -31.31
N GLY A 53 11.93 -10.05 -32.00
CA GLY A 53 12.12 -8.71 -31.41
C GLY A 53 11.06 -8.33 -30.38
N ASN A 54 9.92 -9.03 -30.38
CA ASN A 54 8.80 -8.78 -29.48
C ASN A 54 9.10 -9.09 -28.01
N VAL A 55 10.23 -9.75 -27.70
CA VAL A 55 10.58 -10.12 -26.31
C VAL A 55 11.54 -9.14 -25.63
N VAL A 56 11.87 -8.06 -26.33
CA VAL A 56 12.89 -7.07 -25.92
C VAL A 56 12.42 -5.64 -26.15
N ASP A 57 11.12 -5.44 -26.40
CA ASP A 57 10.55 -4.14 -26.76
C ASP A 57 9.80 -3.47 -25.59
N GLY A 58 9.59 -4.21 -24.48
CA GLY A 58 8.91 -3.70 -23.29
C GLY A 58 7.38 -3.72 -23.41
N ASP A 59 6.81 -4.28 -24.49
CA ASP A 59 5.37 -4.29 -24.74
C ASP A 59 4.75 -5.67 -24.47
N MET A 60 4.01 -5.78 -23.37
CA MET A 60 3.27 -6.99 -22.99
C MET A 60 2.12 -7.37 -23.97
N GLY A 61 1.78 -6.50 -24.91
CA GLY A 61 0.79 -6.72 -25.97
C GLY A 61 1.34 -7.49 -27.18
N THR A 62 2.66 -7.55 -27.36
CA THR A 62 3.30 -8.37 -28.39
C THR A 62 4.00 -9.59 -27.78
N TYR A 63 4.33 -10.59 -28.60
CA TYR A 63 5.02 -11.78 -28.12
C TYR A 63 5.77 -12.53 -29.23
N TRP A 64 6.76 -13.31 -28.81
CA TRP A 64 7.28 -14.44 -29.58
C TRP A 64 6.55 -15.72 -29.20
N SER A 65 6.25 -16.56 -30.19
CA SER A 65 5.76 -17.93 -29.97
C SER A 65 6.49 -18.89 -30.90
N PRO A 66 7.02 -20.03 -30.44
CA PRO A 66 7.60 -21.04 -31.32
C PRO A 66 6.53 -21.71 -32.18
N ALA A 67 6.96 -22.40 -33.25
CA ALA A 67 6.04 -23.10 -34.15
C ALA A 67 5.34 -24.33 -33.52
N GLY A 68 5.76 -24.76 -32.32
CA GLY A 68 5.20 -25.90 -31.59
C GLY A 68 5.32 -25.70 -30.07
N SER A 69 5.21 -26.76 -29.28
CA SER A 69 5.23 -26.69 -27.81
C SER A 69 6.63 -26.49 -27.19
N THR A 70 7.68 -26.44 -28.00
CA THR A 70 9.07 -26.20 -27.55
C THR A 70 9.76 -25.23 -28.49
N GLY A 71 10.81 -24.58 -27.99
CA GLY A 71 11.56 -23.63 -28.78
C GLY A 71 12.57 -22.84 -27.96
N ARG A 72 13.48 -22.18 -28.66
CA ARG A 72 14.50 -21.31 -28.09
C ARG A 72 14.25 -19.87 -28.51
N ILE A 73 14.32 -18.97 -27.55
CA ILE A 73 14.39 -17.52 -27.75
C ILE A 73 15.65 -16.99 -27.06
N SER A 74 16.23 -15.92 -27.58
CA SER A 74 17.51 -15.41 -27.11
C SER A 74 17.56 -13.89 -27.17
N VAL A 75 18.28 -13.31 -26.21
CA VAL A 75 18.72 -11.90 -26.21
C VAL A 75 20.20 -11.87 -26.55
N LYS A 76 20.63 -10.91 -27.38
CA LYS A 76 22.02 -10.73 -27.81
C LYS A 76 22.45 -9.26 -27.84
N TRP A 77 23.71 -9.03 -27.51
CA TRP A 77 24.33 -7.70 -27.47
C TRP A 77 25.53 -7.61 -28.43
N GLY A 78 25.88 -6.40 -28.84
CA GLY A 78 27.05 -6.16 -29.71
C GLY A 78 28.40 -6.42 -29.02
N SER A 79 28.43 -6.33 -27.69
CA SER A 79 29.59 -6.62 -26.83
C SER A 79 29.17 -7.54 -25.68
N ALA A 80 30.15 -8.08 -24.93
CA ALA A 80 29.84 -8.95 -23.80
C ALA A 80 29.16 -8.16 -22.67
N THR A 81 28.02 -8.65 -22.21
CA THR A 81 27.19 -8.05 -21.17
C THR A 81 27.14 -8.98 -19.96
N THR A 82 27.30 -8.44 -18.76
CA THR A 82 27.17 -9.23 -17.53
C THR A 82 25.70 -9.36 -17.15
N VAL A 83 25.22 -10.59 -17.01
CA VAL A 83 23.85 -10.92 -16.61
C VAL A 83 23.88 -11.88 -15.42
N ALA A 84 23.09 -11.60 -14.39
CA ALA A 84 22.98 -12.41 -13.18
C ALA A 84 21.54 -12.90 -12.92
N SER A 85 20.56 -12.28 -13.56
CA SER A 85 19.17 -12.74 -13.54
C SER A 85 18.47 -12.43 -14.86
N ILE A 86 17.41 -13.19 -15.11
CA ILE A 86 16.47 -12.95 -16.19
C ILE A 86 15.05 -13.01 -15.65
N THR A 87 14.10 -12.42 -16.36
CA THR A 87 12.67 -12.64 -16.12
C THR A 87 12.00 -13.01 -17.44
N ILE A 88 11.30 -14.14 -17.45
CA ILE A 88 10.46 -14.57 -18.57
C ILE A 88 9.02 -14.18 -18.27
N ARG A 89 8.41 -13.43 -19.19
CA ARG A 89 7.03 -12.95 -19.06
C ARG A 89 6.18 -13.60 -20.15
N GLU A 90 5.10 -14.28 -19.78
CA GLU A 90 4.19 -14.88 -20.75
C GLU A 90 3.15 -13.87 -21.22
N ALA A 91 2.74 -13.96 -22.48
CA ALA A 91 1.68 -13.13 -23.03
C ALA A 91 0.33 -13.45 -22.39
N ALA A 92 -0.56 -12.44 -22.33
CA ALA A 92 -1.93 -12.62 -21.87
C ALA A 92 -2.62 -13.78 -22.64
N GLY A 93 -3.25 -14.70 -21.89
CA GLY A 93 -3.88 -15.89 -22.45
C GLY A 93 -2.96 -17.09 -22.71
N ALA A 94 -1.66 -16.98 -22.43
CA ALA A 94 -0.71 -18.09 -22.47
C ALA A 94 0.08 -18.27 -21.15
N VAL A 95 -0.36 -17.62 -20.07
CA VAL A 95 0.25 -17.73 -18.74
C VAL A 95 0.13 -19.17 -18.20
N GLY A 96 1.24 -19.71 -17.71
CA GLY A 96 1.34 -21.08 -17.19
C GLY A 96 1.50 -22.15 -18.27
N VAL A 97 1.69 -21.77 -19.54
CA VAL A 97 1.88 -22.73 -20.64
C VAL A 97 3.29 -23.27 -20.64
N ILE A 98 4.30 -22.44 -20.35
CA ILE A 98 5.70 -22.86 -20.27
C ILE A 98 5.87 -23.90 -19.16
N GLY A 99 6.27 -25.11 -19.56
CA GLY A 99 6.62 -26.20 -18.67
C GLY A 99 8.09 -26.11 -18.29
N SER A 100 8.87 -27.14 -18.61
CA SER A 100 10.30 -27.21 -18.31
C SER A 100 11.14 -26.38 -19.28
N TRP A 101 12.25 -25.84 -18.79
CA TRP A 101 13.18 -25.05 -19.57
C TRP A 101 14.61 -25.11 -19.03
N ARG A 102 15.56 -24.63 -19.84
CA ARG A 102 16.93 -24.31 -19.42
C ARG A 102 17.38 -22.96 -19.97
N VAL A 103 18.17 -22.23 -19.18
CA VAL A 103 18.88 -21.02 -19.58
C VAL A 103 20.30 -21.42 -19.96
N VAL A 104 20.74 -21.05 -21.16
CA VAL A 104 22.02 -21.49 -21.71
C VAL A 104 22.84 -20.29 -22.16
N ASN A 105 24.11 -20.26 -21.79
CA ASN A 105 25.09 -19.36 -22.39
C ASN A 105 25.35 -19.83 -23.82
N ASN A 106 24.94 -19.04 -24.82
CA ASN A 106 25.03 -19.45 -26.21
C ASN A 106 26.48 -19.60 -26.70
N ASP A 107 27.41 -18.82 -26.14
CA ASP A 107 28.81 -18.79 -26.58
C ASP A 107 29.57 -20.06 -26.14
N THR A 108 29.14 -20.67 -25.02
CA THR A 108 29.85 -21.82 -24.40
C THR A 108 29.02 -23.10 -24.35
N GLY A 109 27.70 -23.02 -24.54
CA GLY A 109 26.77 -24.15 -24.37
C GLY A 109 26.48 -24.51 -22.91
N ALA A 110 27.02 -23.77 -21.94
CA ALA A 110 26.81 -24.04 -20.52
C ALA A 110 25.38 -23.71 -20.08
N THR A 111 24.72 -24.64 -19.41
CA THR A 111 23.44 -24.39 -18.73
C THR A 111 23.68 -23.54 -17.48
N LEU A 112 23.12 -22.34 -17.45
CA LEU A 112 23.21 -21.41 -16.33
C LEU A 112 22.14 -21.68 -15.26
N ALA A 113 20.96 -22.12 -15.70
CA ALA A 113 19.84 -22.52 -14.84
C ALA A 113 18.90 -23.47 -15.58
N SER A 114 18.13 -24.26 -14.84
CA SER A 114 17.01 -25.05 -15.35
C SER A 114 15.84 -24.94 -14.40
N GLY A 115 14.62 -25.08 -14.90
CA GLY A 115 13.43 -24.97 -14.07
C GLY A 115 12.15 -25.26 -14.83
N THR A 116 11.05 -24.85 -14.22
CA THR A 116 9.70 -24.95 -14.79
C THR A 116 8.96 -23.63 -14.62
N GLY A 117 8.05 -23.31 -15.54
CA GLY A 117 7.22 -22.11 -15.47
C GLY A 117 7.97 -20.83 -15.85
N ALA A 118 7.25 -19.79 -16.23
CA ALA A 118 7.82 -18.46 -16.46
C ALA A 118 8.09 -17.72 -15.14
N GLY A 119 8.74 -16.56 -15.21
CA GLY A 119 9.03 -15.71 -14.06
C GLY A 119 10.53 -15.39 -13.89
N PRO A 120 10.92 -14.86 -12.72
CA PRO A 120 12.29 -14.49 -12.45
C PRO A 120 13.18 -15.71 -12.20
N ILE A 121 14.37 -15.69 -12.79
CA ILE A 121 15.36 -16.76 -12.75
C ILE A 121 16.71 -16.14 -12.42
N THR A 122 17.37 -16.65 -11.39
CA THR A 122 18.71 -16.20 -10.98
C THR A 122 19.75 -17.27 -11.29
N PHE A 123 20.97 -16.84 -11.61
CA PHE A 123 22.13 -17.70 -11.82
C PHE A 123 23.42 -16.94 -11.49
N ALA A 124 24.56 -17.63 -11.45
CA ALA A 124 25.83 -16.97 -11.21
C ALA A 124 26.08 -15.89 -12.29
N ALA A 125 26.45 -14.67 -11.88
CA ALA A 125 26.71 -13.56 -12.79
C ALA A 125 27.68 -13.99 -13.90
N THR A 126 27.23 -13.89 -15.15
CA THR A 126 27.95 -14.42 -16.32
C THR A 126 28.07 -13.32 -17.37
N SER A 127 29.29 -13.08 -17.85
CA SER A 127 29.55 -12.18 -18.97
C SER A 127 29.48 -12.97 -20.28
N LEU A 128 28.57 -12.56 -21.18
CA LEU A 128 28.23 -13.29 -22.41
C LEU A 128 27.68 -12.34 -23.47
N LYS A 129 27.75 -12.71 -24.76
CA LYS A 129 27.17 -11.91 -25.85
C LYS A 129 25.75 -12.32 -26.20
N LYS A 130 25.36 -13.54 -25.84
CA LYS A 130 24.03 -14.08 -26.13
C LYS A 130 23.57 -15.12 -25.11
N ILE A 131 22.36 -14.93 -24.58
CA ILE A 131 21.73 -15.84 -23.62
C ILE A 131 20.49 -16.48 -24.25
N ASN A 132 20.34 -17.78 -24.08
CA ASN A 132 19.23 -18.57 -24.62
C ASN A 132 18.28 -18.97 -23.48
N PHE A 133 16.98 -18.83 -23.71
CA PHE A 133 15.93 -19.49 -22.94
C PHE A 133 15.34 -20.61 -23.80
N GLU A 134 15.54 -21.85 -23.39
CA GLU A 134 15.15 -23.05 -24.14
C GLU A 134 14.00 -23.77 -23.43
N ILE A 135 12.81 -23.69 -24.02
CA ILE A 135 11.62 -24.38 -23.53
C ILE A 135 11.70 -25.84 -23.99
N THR A 136 11.79 -26.76 -23.03
CA THR A 136 11.92 -28.21 -23.25
C THR A 136 10.61 -28.96 -23.07
N SER A 137 9.63 -28.38 -22.37
CA SER A 137 8.24 -28.84 -22.37
C SER A 137 7.26 -27.68 -22.15
N ALA A 138 6.03 -27.82 -22.65
CA ALA A 138 4.94 -26.87 -22.43
C ALA A 138 3.58 -27.57 -22.56
N ASN A 139 2.58 -27.07 -21.85
CA ASN A 139 1.20 -27.57 -21.88
C ASN A 139 0.36 -26.80 -22.93
N GLY A 140 0.92 -26.68 -24.14
CA GLY A 140 0.40 -25.86 -25.24
C GLY A 140 1.53 -25.22 -26.04
N THR A 141 1.19 -24.30 -26.95
CA THR A 141 2.20 -23.47 -27.65
C THR A 141 2.51 -22.23 -26.80
N PRO A 142 3.72 -22.10 -26.24
CA PRO A 142 4.07 -21.01 -25.34
C PRO A 142 4.10 -19.66 -26.06
N ARG A 143 3.86 -18.57 -25.34
CA ARG A 143 4.00 -17.20 -25.88
C ARG A 143 4.77 -16.37 -24.87
N VAL A 144 6.02 -16.03 -25.20
CA VAL A 144 6.87 -15.16 -24.38
C VAL A 144 6.63 -13.74 -24.83
N ALA A 145 6.04 -12.93 -23.96
CA ALA A 145 5.89 -11.49 -24.17
C ALA A 145 7.21 -10.78 -23.92
N GLU A 146 7.92 -11.05 -22.82
CA GLU A 146 9.19 -10.37 -22.52
C GLU A 146 10.26 -11.33 -21.99
N PHE A 147 11.50 -11.11 -22.39
CA PHE A 147 12.71 -11.79 -21.91
C PHE A 147 13.67 -10.74 -21.36
N GLU A 148 13.47 -10.36 -20.11
CA GLU A 148 14.22 -9.33 -19.41
C GLU A 148 15.54 -9.90 -18.85
N THR A 149 16.59 -9.07 -18.79
CA THR A 149 17.92 -9.47 -18.31
C THR A 149 18.50 -8.36 -17.41
N TYR A 150 19.23 -8.74 -16.35
CA TYR A 150 19.74 -7.80 -15.35
C TYR A 150 21.16 -8.13 -14.89
N ALA A 151 21.99 -7.10 -14.66
CA ALA A 151 23.39 -7.26 -14.24
C ALA A 151 23.58 -7.68 -12.78
N SER A 152 22.57 -7.43 -11.94
CA SER A 152 22.54 -7.81 -10.52
C SER A 152 21.23 -8.56 -10.25
N GLY A 153 21.27 -9.56 -9.36
CA GLY A 153 20.18 -10.52 -9.07
C GLY A 153 18.91 -9.94 -8.44
N SER A 154 18.39 -8.83 -8.98
CA SER A 154 17.05 -8.32 -8.72
C SER A 154 16.09 -9.03 -9.66
N SER A 155 15.11 -9.71 -9.09
CA SER A 155 13.99 -10.31 -9.81
C SER A 155 12.88 -9.26 -9.99
N THR A 156 12.63 -8.82 -11.22
CA THR A 156 11.40 -8.10 -11.59
C THR A 156 10.32 -9.16 -11.93
N PRO A 157 9.16 -9.21 -11.28
CA PRO A 157 8.06 -10.09 -11.67
C PRO A 157 7.31 -9.65 -12.94
N ALA A 158 6.66 -10.62 -13.58
CA ALA A 158 5.85 -10.43 -14.77
C ALA A 158 4.38 -10.07 -14.50
N PRO A 159 3.73 -9.21 -15.32
CA PRO A 159 2.34 -8.82 -15.13
C PRO A 159 1.41 -9.89 -15.69
N THR A 160 0.37 -10.23 -14.93
CA THR A 160 -0.67 -11.17 -15.36
C THR A 160 -2.04 -10.51 -15.33
N THR A 161 -2.65 -10.38 -16.50
CA THR A 161 -4.08 -10.10 -16.68
C THR A 161 -4.95 -11.20 -16.04
N PRO A 162 -6.03 -10.88 -15.30
CA PRO A 162 -6.83 -11.87 -14.57
C PRO A 162 -7.98 -12.48 -15.41
N PRO A 163 -8.19 -13.80 -15.41
CA PRO A 163 -9.45 -14.45 -15.80
C PRO A 163 -10.28 -14.90 -14.57
N PRO A 164 -11.58 -15.20 -14.76
CA PRO A 164 -12.58 -15.13 -13.70
C PRO A 164 -12.47 -16.26 -12.68
N THR A 165 -12.88 -15.90 -11.46
CA THR A 165 -13.00 -16.73 -10.26
C THR A 165 -13.68 -18.08 -10.50
N SER A 166 -12.94 -19.15 -10.25
CA SER A 166 -13.48 -20.35 -9.60
C SER A 166 -12.57 -20.67 -8.41
N GLY A 167 -13.16 -20.77 -7.23
CA GLY A 167 -12.43 -20.88 -5.97
C GLY A 167 -11.58 -22.15 -5.89
N PRO A 168 -10.35 -22.11 -5.37
CA PRO A 168 -9.61 -23.32 -5.06
C PRO A 168 -10.08 -23.88 -3.72
N THR A 169 -10.72 -25.04 -3.75
CA THR A 169 -10.88 -25.94 -2.60
C THR A 169 -9.56 -26.68 -2.39
N THR A 170 -8.61 -26.05 -1.68
CA THR A 170 -7.59 -26.80 -0.95
C THR A 170 -8.27 -27.47 0.25
N PRO A 171 -8.05 -28.76 0.54
CA PRO A 171 -8.56 -29.38 1.76
C PRO A 171 -8.09 -28.56 2.98
N PRO A 172 -8.96 -28.25 3.94
CA PRO A 172 -8.54 -27.55 5.15
C PRO A 172 -7.39 -28.30 5.83
N PRO A 173 -6.38 -27.61 6.37
CA PRO A 173 -5.35 -28.26 7.17
C PRO A 173 -6.03 -29.04 8.31
N THR A 174 -5.78 -30.34 8.39
CA THR A 174 -6.45 -31.31 9.29
C THR A 174 -6.04 -31.18 10.76
N THR A 175 -5.32 -30.12 11.13
CA THR A 175 -4.88 -29.90 12.50
C THR A 175 -5.94 -29.11 13.26
N PRO A 176 -6.58 -29.69 14.30
CA PRO A 176 -7.57 -28.99 15.10
C PRO A 176 -7.01 -27.66 15.62
N PRO A 177 -7.79 -26.57 15.64
CA PRO A 177 -7.36 -25.34 16.30
C PRO A 177 -7.03 -25.66 17.77
N PRO A 178 -5.98 -25.05 18.34
CA PRO A 178 -5.73 -25.16 19.77
C PRO A 178 -6.98 -24.69 20.51
N SER A 179 -7.33 -25.40 21.58
CA SER A 179 -8.56 -25.21 22.38
C SER A 179 -8.68 -23.82 23.03
N SER A 180 -7.71 -22.93 22.84
CA SER A 180 -7.53 -21.66 23.54
C SER A 180 -7.89 -20.41 22.73
N GLY A 181 -8.50 -20.55 21.54
CA GLY A 181 -8.88 -19.40 20.69
C GLY A 181 -7.70 -18.51 20.26
N THR A 182 -6.47 -18.92 20.56
CA THR A 182 -5.25 -18.15 20.36
C THR A 182 -4.32 -18.91 19.43
N LEU A 183 -3.84 -18.23 18.38
CA LEU A 183 -2.86 -18.75 17.44
C LEU A 183 -1.61 -17.87 17.47
N TYR A 184 -0.44 -18.49 17.46
CA TYR A 184 0.84 -17.81 17.38
C TYR A 184 1.42 -17.98 15.99
N VAL A 185 1.91 -16.88 15.44
CA VAL A 185 2.47 -16.79 14.09
C VAL A 185 3.87 -16.21 14.19
N ALA A 186 4.84 -16.77 13.47
CA ALA A 186 6.22 -16.29 13.48
C ALA A 186 6.81 -16.27 12.07
N PRO A 187 7.86 -15.47 11.78
CA PRO A 187 8.50 -15.46 10.47
C PRO A 187 9.00 -16.83 9.99
N THR A 188 9.37 -17.70 10.92
CA THR A 188 9.83 -19.08 10.67
C THR A 188 8.74 -20.13 10.89
N GLY A 189 7.49 -19.71 11.07
CA GLY A 189 6.36 -20.62 11.26
C GLY A 189 6.04 -21.41 9.98
N THR A 190 5.39 -22.56 10.12
CA THR A 190 4.99 -23.41 8.98
C THR A 190 3.49 -23.66 8.98
N ASP A 191 2.89 -23.86 7.81
CA ASP A 191 1.43 -23.94 7.66
C ASP A 191 0.81 -25.07 8.49
N GLY A 192 1.49 -26.21 8.57
CA GLY A 192 1.08 -27.40 9.33
C GLY A 192 1.38 -27.33 10.83
N ALA A 193 2.07 -26.29 11.30
CA ALA A 193 2.37 -26.15 12.72
C ALA A 193 1.09 -25.94 13.56
N ALA A 194 1.15 -26.34 14.82
CA ALA A 194 -0.01 -26.30 15.71
C ALA A 194 -0.52 -24.86 15.97
N GLY A 195 0.31 -23.84 15.77
CA GLY A 195 -0.03 -22.46 16.08
C GLY A 195 0.05 -22.15 17.57
N THR A 196 0.84 -22.91 18.33
CA THR A 196 1.18 -22.61 19.72
C THR A 196 2.42 -21.72 19.78
N GLN A 197 2.68 -21.06 20.92
CA GLN A 197 3.87 -20.20 21.04
C GLN A 197 5.19 -20.96 20.79
N ALA A 198 5.26 -22.24 21.17
CA ALA A 198 6.42 -23.12 20.95
C ALA A 198 6.47 -23.74 19.54
N ASN A 199 5.35 -23.77 18.83
CA ASN A 199 5.25 -24.31 17.46
C ASN A 199 4.35 -23.39 16.60
N PRO A 200 4.82 -22.18 16.27
CA PRO A 200 4.03 -21.15 15.61
C PRO A 200 3.76 -21.50 14.14
N THR A 201 2.61 -21.06 13.63
CA THR A 201 2.20 -21.27 12.23
C THR A 201 2.44 -20.01 11.39
N THR A 202 2.02 -20.00 10.12
CA THR A 202 2.06 -18.82 9.26
C THR A 202 0.81 -17.96 9.45
N LEU A 203 0.87 -16.68 9.05
CA LEU A 203 -0.30 -15.80 9.10
C LEU A 203 -1.44 -16.30 8.23
N ALA A 204 -1.13 -16.77 7.02
CA ALA A 204 -2.12 -17.31 6.08
C ALA A 204 -2.85 -18.53 6.69
N SER A 205 -2.11 -19.48 7.26
CA SER A 205 -2.70 -20.63 7.96
C SER A 205 -3.55 -20.19 9.15
N ALA A 206 -3.07 -19.22 9.95
CA ALA A 206 -3.81 -18.76 11.11
C ALA A 206 -5.14 -18.07 10.76
N ILE A 207 -5.19 -17.27 9.69
CA ILE A 207 -6.41 -16.60 9.22
C ILE A 207 -7.51 -17.60 8.87
N THR A 208 -7.17 -18.77 8.32
CA THR A 208 -8.16 -19.81 7.97
C THR A 208 -8.64 -20.59 9.19
N ARG A 209 -7.85 -20.64 10.26
CA ARG A 209 -8.11 -21.46 11.46
C ARG A 209 -8.75 -20.69 12.61
N VAL A 210 -8.58 -19.37 12.68
CA VAL A 210 -9.08 -18.58 13.81
C VAL A 210 -10.62 -18.51 13.79
N ALA A 211 -11.24 -18.87 14.91
CA ALA A 211 -12.68 -18.73 15.13
C ALA A 211 -13.04 -17.29 15.52
N ALA A 212 -14.32 -16.92 15.43
CA ALA A 212 -14.80 -15.63 15.96
C ALA A 212 -14.45 -15.48 17.45
N GLY A 213 -13.99 -14.30 17.87
CA GLY A 213 -13.47 -14.06 19.22
C GLY A 213 -12.01 -14.52 19.42
N GLY A 214 -11.42 -15.21 18.44
CA GLY A 214 -10.05 -15.67 18.52
C GLY A 214 -9.01 -14.58 18.21
N THR A 215 -7.78 -14.80 18.66
CA THR A 215 -6.65 -13.89 18.46
C THR A 215 -5.48 -14.59 17.80
N ILE A 216 -4.95 -13.98 16.74
CA ILE A 216 -3.69 -14.34 16.12
C ILE A 216 -2.63 -13.36 16.66
N TYR A 217 -1.65 -13.88 17.40
CA TYR A 217 -0.49 -13.12 17.84
C TYR A 217 0.68 -13.30 16.88
N LEU A 218 1.16 -12.20 16.32
CA LEU A 218 2.34 -12.16 15.45
C LEU A 218 3.57 -11.87 16.29
N ARG A 219 4.53 -12.79 16.26
CA ARG A 219 5.86 -12.59 16.82
C ARG A 219 6.63 -11.54 16.03
N GLY A 220 7.57 -10.87 16.68
CA GLY A 220 8.43 -9.87 16.07
C GLY A 220 9.30 -10.43 14.96
N GLY A 221 9.70 -9.54 14.06
CA GLY A 221 10.54 -9.85 12.92
C GLY A 221 9.83 -9.66 11.58
N THR A 222 10.56 -9.94 10.51
CA THR A 222 10.12 -9.68 9.14
C THR A 222 9.49 -10.90 8.50
N TYR A 223 8.20 -10.81 8.20
CA TYR A 223 7.45 -11.78 7.41
C TYR A 223 7.58 -11.39 5.94
N ARG A 224 8.28 -12.19 5.15
CA ARG A 224 8.52 -11.92 3.73
C ARG A 224 7.42 -12.54 2.88
N TYR A 225 6.68 -11.72 2.18
CA TYR A 225 5.61 -12.13 1.29
C TYR A 225 5.94 -11.81 -0.15
N THR A 226 5.65 -12.77 -1.03
CA THR A 226 5.63 -12.59 -2.48
C THR A 226 4.21 -12.39 -3.01
N GLN A 227 3.20 -12.53 -2.16
CA GLN A 227 1.78 -12.57 -2.51
C GLN A 227 0.96 -11.85 -1.45
N THR A 228 -0.20 -11.33 -1.86
CA THR A 228 -1.18 -10.65 -1.01
C THR A 228 -1.63 -11.56 0.14
N VAL A 229 -1.56 -11.06 1.37
CA VAL A 229 -2.20 -11.72 2.52
C VAL A 229 -3.68 -11.37 2.53
N THR A 230 -4.55 -12.36 2.48
CA THR A 230 -6.00 -12.13 2.33
C THR A 230 -6.79 -12.61 3.55
N ILE A 231 -7.57 -11.69 4.12
CA ILE A 231 -8.73 -11.99 4.95
C ILE A 231 -9.95 -11.95 4.03
N GLY A 232 -10.38 -13.12 3.56
CA GLY A 232 -11.43 -13.23 2.55
C GLY A 232 -12.79 -12.66 3.00
N GLN A 233 -13.58 -12.20 2.04
CA GLN A 233 -14.99 -11.84 2.27
C GLN A 233 -15.74 -13.03 2.88
N GLY A 234 -16.56 -12.78 3.90
CA GLY A 234 -17.27 -13.83 4.64
C GLY A 234 -16.44 -14.47 5.77
N ASN A 235 -15.12 -14.29 5.80
CA ASN A 235 -14.31 -14.65 6.97
C ASN A 235 -14.47 -13.57 8.05
N ASN A 236 -15.61 -13.59 8.73
CA ASN A 236 -16.03 -12.52 9.64
C ASN A 236 -15.88 -12.92 11.11
N GLY A 237 -15.63 -11.95 11.96
CA GLY A 237 -16.03 -12.00 13.37
C GLY A 237 -17.50 -11.61 13.54
N THR A 238 -17.88 -11.25 14.76
CA THR A 238 -19.16 -10.62 15.07
C THR A 238 -18.95 -9.35 15.91
N SER A 239 -20.01 -8.58 16.13
CA SER A 239 -19.98 -7.39 16.99
C SER A 239 -19.55 -7.71 18.43
N SER A 240 -19.86 -8.91 18.93
CA SER A 240 -19.49 -9.40 20.26
C SER A 240 -18.23 -10.28 20.28
N ALA A 241 -17.75 -10.73 19.11
CA ALA A 241 -16.64 -11.66 18.99
C ALA A 241 -15.80 -11.36 17.74
N ARG A 242 -15.08 -10.22 17.77
CA ARG A 242 -14.13 -9.85 16.71
C ARG A 242 -13.02 -10.89 16.59
N LYS A 243 -12.52 -11.06 15.36
CA LYS A 243 -11.27 -11.80 15.13
C LYS A 243 -10.11 -10.82 15.19
N ASN A 244 -9.02 -11.20 15.85
CA ASN A 244 -7.93 -10.28 16.12
C ASN A 244 -6.63 -10.73 15.43
N ILE A 245 -5.88 -9.76 14.89
CA ILE A 245 -4.48 -9.91 14.45
C ILE A 245 -3.68 -8.88 15.24
N PHE A 246 -2.97 -9.32 16.26
CA PHE A 246 -2.21 -8.44 17.14
C PHE A 246 -0.73 -8.75 17.07
N ALA A 247 0.10 -7.71 17.07
CA ALA A 247 1.49 -7.88 17.48
C ALA A 247 1.55 -8.52 18.88
N TYR A 248 2.47 -9.45 19.04
CA TYR A 248 2.76 -10.02 20.35
C TYR A 248 3.31 -8.91 21.27
N PRO A 249 2.92 -8.87 22.56
CA PRO A 249 3.34 -7.83 23.48
C PRO A 249 4.83 -7.47 23.44
N GLY A 250 5.15 -6.21 23.14
CA GLY A 250 6.52 -5.69 23.09
C GLY A 250 7.32 -6.07 21.84
N GLU A 251 6.69 -6.73 20.86
CA GLU A 251 7.32 -7.14 19.62
C GLU A 251 6.76 -6.35 18.43
N THR A 252 7.57 -6.15 17.39
CA THR A 252 7.18 -5.44 16.16
C THR A 252 7.21 -6.39 14.96
N PRO A 253 6.07 -6.96 14.57
CA PRO A 253 5.96 -7.75 13.34
C PRO A 253 5.90 -6.83 12.12
N VAL A 254 6.71 -7.14 11.11
CA VAL A 254 6.76 -6.42 9.84
C VAL A 254 6.31 -7.34 8.72
N LEU A 255 5.14 -7.08 8.13
CA LEU A 255 4.70 -7.72 6.91
C LEU A 255 5.37 -6.98 5.74
N ASN A 256 6.42 -7.59 5.19
CA ASN A 256 7.23 -7.00 4.14
C ASN A 256 6.92 -7.69 2.81
N PHE A 257 6.49 -6.88 1.85
CA PHE A 257 6.05 -7.31 0.54
C PHE A 257 7.03 -6.92 -0.57
N SER A 258 8.30 -6.66 -0.24
CA SER A 258 9.28 -6.11 -1.20
C SER A 258 9.51 -6.99 -2.44
N ALA A 259 9.10 -8.26 -2.40
CA ALA A 259 9.17 -9.19 -3.51
C ALA A 259 7.98 -9.06 -4.50
N GLN A 260 6.95 -8.28 -4.18
CA GLN A 260 5.92 -7.87 -5.13
C GLN A 260 6.47 -6.81 -6.10
N SER A 261 6.15 -6.96 -7.38
CA SER A 261 6.26 -5.87 -8.37
C SER A 261 5.18 -4.84 -8.12
N GLU A 262 5.39 -3.62 -8.62
CA GLU A 262 4.27 -2.69 -8.79
C GLU A 262 3.23 -3.28 -9.73
N ASP A 263 2.01 -3.49 -9.24
CA ASP A 263 0.89 -4.06 -9.99
C ASP A 263 -0.41 -3.88 -9.17
N PRO A 264 -1.53 -3.40 -9.73
CA PRO A 264 -2.80 -3.21 -9.01
C PRO A 264 -3.41 -4.45 -8.33
N ALA A 265 -2.88 -5.66 -8.58
CA ALA A 265 -3.26 -6.88 -7.88
C ALA A 265 -2.36 -7.18 -6.66
N ASN A 266 -1.19 -6.55 -6.56
CA ASN A 266 -0.14 -6.82 -5.57
C ASN A 266 -0.31 -6.01 -4.28
N ARG A 267 -1.51 -6.09 -3.69
CA ARG A 267 -1.78 -5.49 -2.37
C ARG A 267 -0.98 -6.19 -1.28
N GLY A 268 -0.67 -5.47 -0.21
CA GLY A 268 -0.04 -6.08 0.96
C GLY A 268 -1.04 -6.95 1.73
N LEU A 269 -1.87 -6.31 2.54
CA LEU A 269 -2.92 -6.95 3.33
C LEU A 269 -4.31 -6.57 2.81
N GLN A 270 -5.03 -7.55 2.30
CA GLN A 270 -6.40 -7.40 1.81
C GLN A 270 -7.41 -7.85 2.86
N VAL A 271 -8.19 -6.90 3.39
CA VAL A 271 -9.17 -7.10 4.47
C VAL A 271 -10.59 -7.06 3.92
N GLY A 272 -11.03 -8.16 3.31
CA GLY A 272 -12.41 -8.35 2.84
C GLY A 272 -13.38 -8.83 3.94
N GLY A 273 -12.85 -9.43 5.01
CA GLY A 273 -13.63 -9.83 6.18
C GLY A 273 -14.13 -8.64 7.02
N SER A 274 -15.22 -8.85 7.75
CA SER A 274 -15.83 -7.89 8.67
C SER A 274 -15.58 -8.26 10.14
N TYR A 275 -15.63 -7.28 11.05
CA TYR A 275 -15.40 -7.46 12.48
C TYR A 275 -14.00 -8.03 12.82
N TRP A 276 -12.97 -7.55 12.13
CA TRP A 276 -11.57 -7.75 12.47
C TRP A 276 -11.01 -6.60 13.28
N HIS A 277 -10.07 -6.90 14.18
CA HIS A 277 -9.24 -5.91 14.85
C HIS A 277 -7.78 -6.23 14.58
N ILE A 278 -7.13 -5.36 13.80
CA ILE A 278 -5.73 -5.49 13.41
C ILE A 278 -4.95 -4.44 14.18
N ARG A 279 -3.92 -4.85 14.93
CA ARG A 279 -3.19 -3.95 15.83
C ARG A 279 -1.69 -4.18 15.92
N GLY A 280 -0.93 -3.08 15.89
CA GLY A 280 0.49 -3.08 16.27
C GLY A 280 1.44 -3.60 15.20
N ILE A 281 0.98 -3.74 13.95
CA ILE A 281 1.77 -4.33 12.86
C ILE A 281 2.30 -3.25 11.91
N VAL A 282 3.42 -3.54 11.24
CA VAL A 282 3.90 -2.75 10.11
C VAL A 282 3.54 -3.50 8.81
N VAL A 283 3.04 -2.78 7.82
CA VAL A 283 2.82 -3.27 6.46
C VAL A 283 3.63 -2.40 5.51
N GLU A 284 4.59 -3.00 4.81
CA GLU A 284 5.52 -2.24 3.98
C GLU A 284 5.84 -2.88 2.64
N ARG A 285 6.18 -2.02 1.67
CA ARG A 285 6.71 -2.39 0.37
C ARG A 285 5.79 -3.27 -0.48
N ALA A 286 4.48 -3.12 -0.30
CA ALA A 286 3.50 -3.73 -1.19
C ALA A 286 3.69 -3.23 -2.63
N GLY A 287 3.28 -4.06 -3.58
CA GLY A 287 3.25 -3.71 -5.02
C GLY A 287 2.09 -2.81 -5.43
N ASP A 288 1.16 -2.58 -4.52
CA ASP A 288 -0.01 -1.72 -4.63
C ASP A 288 -0.23 -1.15 -3.22
N ASN A 289 -1.48 -0.90 -2.82
CA ASN A 289 -1.79 -0.42 -1.49
C ASN A 289 -1.19 -1.33 -0.41
N GLY A 290 -0.66 -0.72 0.65
CA GLY A 290 -0.21 -1.48 1.83
C GLY A 290 -1.36 -2.30 2.41
N ILE A 291 -2.49 -1.65 2.67
CA ILE A 291 -3.72 -2.29 3.14
C ILE A 291 -4.91 -1.88 2.27
N LEU A 292 -5.62 -2.86 1.71
CA LEU A 292 -6.96 -2.63 1.17
C LEU A 292 -8.01 -3.07 2.20
N LEU A 293 -8.75 -2.12 2.76
CA LEU A 293 -9.83 -2.35 3.71
C LEU A 293 -11.19 -2.32 3.01
N ALA A 294 -11.74 -3.50 2.73
CA ALA A 294 -12.97 -3.66 1.96
C ALA A 294 -14.16 -4.21 2.76
N GLY A 295 -13.90 -4.76 3.95
CA GLY A 295 -14.94 -5.24 4.87
C GLY A 295 -15.56 -4.14 5.73
N ASN A 296 -16.45 -4.56 6.63
CA ASN A 296 -17.23 -3.66 7.49
C ASN A 296 -16.89 -3.84 8.98
N ASN A 297 -17.11 -2.81 9.79
CA ASN A 297 -17.00 -2.87 11.25
C ASN A 297 -15.63 -3.33 11.78
N ASN A 298 -14.58 -3.09 10.99
CA ASN A 298 -13.20 -3.42 11.34
C ASN A 298 -12.55 -2.30 12.15
N ILE A 299 -11.50 -2.65 12.89
CA ILE A 299 -10.65 -1.72 13.64
C ILE A 299 -9.21 -1.91 13.17
N ILE A 300 -8.60 -0.85 12.66
CA ILE A 300 -7.17 -0.79 12.33
C ILE A 300 -6.52 0.16 13.33
N GLU A 301 -5.74 -0.38 14.26
CA GLU A 301 -5.20 0.36 15.40
C GLU A 301 -3.69 0.27 15.48
N ARG A 302 -2.96 1.38 15.65
CA ARG A 302 -1.49 1.33 15.85
C ARG A 302 -0.78 0.52 14.75
N VAL A 303 -1.25 0.69 13.53
CA VAL A 303 -0.63 0.13 12.34
C VAL A 303 0.27 1.18 11.72
N VAL A 304 1.36 0.75 11.10
CA VAL A 304 2.20 1.60 10.24
C VAL A 304 2.14 1.06 8.82
N THR A 305 1.76 1.89 7.86
CA THR A 305 1.85 1.58 6.43
C THR A 305 2.92 2.44 5.78
N ARG A 306 3.95 1.82 5.19
CA ARG A 306 5.04 2.61 4.61
C ARG A 306 5.70 2.02 3.37
N ASN A 307 6.28 2.88 2.54
CA ASN A 307 7.05 2.47 1.37
C ASN A 307 6.29 1.54 0.41
N ASN A 308 4.96 1.60 0.41
CA ASN A 308 4.13 0.85 -0.53
C ASN A 308 4.10 1.57 -1.87
N ARG A 309 3.82 0.82 -2.94
CA ARG A 309 3.83 1.33 -4.33
C ARG A 309 2.47 1.85 -4.82
N ASP A 310 1.62 2.20 -3.85
CA ASP A 310 0.35 2.91 -3.96
C ASP A 310 0.02 3.33 -2.51
N SER A 311 -1.18 3.83 -2.26
CA SER A 311 -1.66 4.34 -0.98
C SER A 311 -1.38 3.39 0.18
N GLY A 312 -0.92 3.93 1.31
CA GLY A 312 -0.59 3.10 2.47
C GLY A 312 -1.79 2.29 2.97
N LEU A 313 -2.95 2.92 3.11
CA LEU A 313 -4.20 2.27 3.48
C LEU A 313 -5.39 2.85 2.69
N GLN A 314 -5.96 2.04 1.80
CA GLN A 314 -7.14 2.39 1.00
C GLN A 314 -8.41 1.72 1.54
N LEU A 315 -9.52 2.46 1.61
CA LEU A 315 -10.85 1.87 1.75
C LEU A 315 -11.51 1.91 0.38
N SER A 316 -11.94 0.76 -0.11
CA SER A 316 -12.68 0.63 -1.36
C SER A 316 -13.35 -0.73 -1.43
N ARG A 317 -14.34 -0.89 -2.31
CA ARG A 317 -14.93 -2.20 -2.58
C ARG A 317 -13.84 -3.19 -3.02
N LEU A 318 -13.98 -4.45 -2.60
CA LEU A 318 -13.07 -5.52 -3.02
C LEU A 318 -13.35 -5.98 -4.45
N VAL A 319 -14.62 -6.14 -4.77
CA VAL A 319 -15.09 -6.73 -6.03
C VAL A 319 -15.57 -5.62 -6.95
N ALA A 320 -15.08 -5.61 -8.19
CA ALA A 320 -15.55 -4.69 -9.21
C ALA A 320 -17.07 -4.78 -9.37
N ASN A 321 -17.73 -3.64 -9.55
CA ASN A 321 -19.19 -3.54 -9.67
C ASN A 321 -19.99 -4.02 -8.45
N ALA A 322 -19.35 -4.23 -7.28
CA ALA A 322 -20.09 -4.49 -6.05
C ALA A 322 -21.09 -3.35 -5.78
N PRO A 323 -22.35 -3.68 -5.43
CA PRO A 323 -23.36 -2.69 -5.14
C PRO A 323 -22.97 -1.85 -3.93
N ARG A 324 -23.56 -0.65 -3.84
CA ARG A 324 -23.20 0.38 -2.85
C ARG A 324 -23.37 -0.07 -1.40
N ASP A 325 -24.30 -0.98 -1.12
CA ASP A 325 -24.52 -1.57 0.20
C ASP A 325 -23.44 -2.59 0.62
N GLN A 326 -22.55 -2.97 -0.31
CA GLN A 326 -21.37 -3.82 -0.05
C GLN A 326 -20.07 -3.02 0.03
N TRP A 327 -20.12 -1.69 -0.09
CA TRP A 327 -18.93 -0.85 0.08
C TRP A 327 -18.51 -0.81 1.56
N PRO A 328 -17.20 -0.75 1.86
CA PRO A 328 -16.68 -0.79 3.22
C PRO A 328 -17.28 0.32 4.08
N SER A 329 -17.86 -0.06 5.21
CA SER A 329 -18.63 0.81 6.10
C SER A 329 -18.30 0.57 7.56
N ASN A 330 -18.49 1.60 8.39
CA ASN A 330 -18.37 1.53 9.85
C ASN A 330 -16.99 1.06 10.35
N ASN A 331 -15.92 1.32 9.59
CA ASN A 331 -14.57 0.98 10.02
C ASN A 331 -13.95 2.10 10.86
N LEU A 332 -13.12 1.74 11.84
CA LEU A 332 -12.34 2.67 12.65
C LEU A 332 -10.86 2.49 12.37
N ILE A 333 -10.21 3.53 11.85
CA ILE A 333 -8.76 3.62 11.70
C ILE A 333 -8.28 4.58 12.79
N VAL A 334 -7.49 4.09 13.74
CA VAL A 334 -7.17 4.83 14.96
C VAL A 334 -5.72 4.69 15.38
N SER A 335 -5.07 5.79 15.76
CA SER A 335 -3.66 5.76 16.23
C SER A 335 -2.72 5.13 15.19
N THR A 336 -3.02 5.29 13.90
CA THR A 336 -2.35 4.63 12.77
C THR A 336 -1.54 5.66 11.99
N GLU A 337 -0.39 5.24 11.49
CA GLU A 337 0.57 6.06 10.76
C GLU A 337 0.70 5.56 9.32
N SER A 338 0.77 6.47 8.36
CA SER A 338 1.03 6.14 6.96
C SER A 338 2.04 7.11 6.34
N HIS A 339 3.15 6.59 5.82
CA HIS A 339 4.23 7.45 5.35
C HIS A 339 5.11 6.86 4.24
N ASP A 340 5.76 7.73 3.47
CA ASP A 340 6.70 7.35 2.41
C ASP A 340 6.13 6.35 1.39
N ASN A 341 4.82 6.35 1.17
CA ASN A 341 4.21 5.58 0.08
C ASN A 341 4.43 6.32 -1.24
N VAL A 342 4.79 5.57 -2.29
CA VAL A 342 5.20 6.10 -3.58
C VAL A 342 4.99 5.07 -4.68
N ASP A 343 4.08 5.36 -5.58
CA ASP A 343 3.90 4.71 -6.88
C ASP A 343 4.82 5.33 -7.95
N SER A 344 4.90 4.70 -9.12
CA SER A 344 5.88 5.09 -10.15
C SER A 344 5.50 6.31 -11.00
N ASP A 345 4.23 6.67 -11.10
CA ASP A 345 3.78 7.89 -11.80
C ASP A 345 3.70 9.12 -10.87
N GLY A 346 3.68 8.85 -9.57
CA GLY A 346 3.72 9.80 -8.47
C GLY A 346 2.40 10.52 -8.24
N GLU A 347 1.27 9.95 -8.66
CA GLU A 347 -0.05 10.57 -8.59
C GLU A 347 -1.07 9.83 -7.71
N ASP A 348 -0.78 8.59 -7.30
CA ASP A 348 -1.78 7.72 -6.66
C ASP A 348 -1.51 7.38 -5.19
N ALA A 349 -0.25 7.40 -4.74
CA ALA A 349 0.15 6.90 -3.44
C ALA A 349 -0.07 7.91 -2.30
N ASP A 350 -1.28 7.85 -1.74
CA ASP A 350 -1.68 8.59 -0.56
C ASP A 350 -1.20 7.94 0.74
N GLY A 351 -1.30 8.67 1.85
CA GLY A 351 -1.24 8.04 3.17
C GLY A 351 -2.49 7.21 3.46
N PHE A 352 -3.66 7.86 3.41
CA PHE A 352 -4.97 7.24 3.66
C PHE A 352 -5.96 7.58 2.54
N ALA A 353 -6.50 6.56 1.88
CA ALA A 353 -7.34 6.74 0.69
C ALA A 353 -8.74 6.13 0.86
N PRO A 354 -9.66 6.71 1.66
CA PRO A 354 -11.07 6.32 1.63
C PRO A 354 -11.80 6.90 0.40
N LYS A 355 -11.43 6.42 -0.80
CA LYS A 355 -11.85 6.94 -2.10
C LYS A 355 -12.64 5.93 -2.96
N LEU A 356 -13.20 6.42 -4.06
CA LEU A 356 -13.93 5.69 -5.11
C LEU A 356 -15.25 5.04 -4.65
N THR A 357 -15.18 4.04 -3.78
CA THR A 357 -16.29 3.13 -3.46
C THR A 357 -16.33 2.81 -1.97
N VAL A 358 -16.63 3.83 -1.17
CA VAL A 358 -16.66 3.77 0.30
C VAL A 358 -18.07 3.96 0.81
N GLY A 359 -18.50 3.11 1.74
CA GLY A 359 -19.79 3.25 2.43
C GLY A 359 -19.73 4.22 3.61
N PRO A 360 -20.84 4.45 4.33
CA PRO A 360 -20.89 5.43 5.42
C PRO A 360 -20.21 4.94 6.71
N GLY A 361 -19.99 5.87 7.63
CA GLY A 361 -19.62 5.57 9.02
C GLY A 361 -18.15 5.23 9.25
N ASN A 362 -17.30 5.38 8.23
CA ASN A 362 -15.86 5.21 8.37
C ASN A 362 -15.23 6.41 9.10
N VAL A 363 -14.35 6.13 10.07
CA VAL A 363 -13.73 7.13 10.94
C VAL A 363 -12.21 6.95 10.95
N PHE A 364 -11.49 8.05 10.70
CA PHE A 364 -10.06 8.18 10.93
C PHE A 364 -9.86 9.06 12.16
N ARG A 365 -9.22 8.54 13.21
CA ARG A 365 -9.04 9.26 14.47
C ARG A 365 -7.61 9.15 14.97
N TRP A 366 -6.99 10.26 15.37
CA TRP A 366 -5.61 10.22 15.88
C TRP A 366 -4.68 9.53 14.88
N THR A 367 -4.88 9.75 13.60
CA THR A 367 -4.04 9.18 12.55
C THR A 367 -2.99 10.19 12.13
N VAL A 368 -1.86 9.71 11.62
CA VAL A 368 -0.76 10.53 11.14
C VAL A 368 -0.42 10.12 9.73
N SER A 369 -0.45 11.06 8.80
CA SER A 369 -0.11 10.85 7.40
C SER A 369 1.00 11.80 6.99
N HIS A 370 2.12 11.30 6.50
CA HIS A 370 3.21 12.19 6.13
C HIS A 370 4.15 11.66 5.07
N ASN A 371 4.77 12.60 4.35
CA ASN A 371 5.78 12.28 3.36
C ASN A 371 5.32 11.22 2.34
N ASN A 372 4.02 11.12 2.04
CA ASN A 372 3.51 10.33 0.93
C ASN A 372 3.72 11.11 -0.38
N ILE A 373 3.85 10.44 -1.52
CA ILE A 373 4.19 11.13 -2.78
C ILE A 373 3.04 12.00 -3.30
N ASP A 374 1.79 11.58 -3.09
CA ASP A 374 0.60 12.37 -3.40
C ASP A 374 0.02 12.99 -2.14
N ASP A 375 -1.17 12.61 -1.67
CA ASP A 375 -1.81 13.27 -0.55
C ASP A 375 -1.60 12.58 0.80
N GLY A 376 -1.85 13.35 1.87
CA GLY A 376 -2.02 12.80 3.19
C GLY A 376 -3.29 11.96 3.31
N TYR A 377 -4.42 12.51 2.85
CA TYR A 377 -5.73 11.88 2.80
C TYR A 377 -6.41 12.17 1.47
N ASP A 378 -6.94 11.14 0.81
CA ASP A 378 -7.72 11.27 -0.42
C ASP A 378 -9.11 10.63 -0.30
N LEU A 379 -10.15 11.47 -0.43
CA LEU A 379 -11.57 11.09 -0.39
C LEU A 379 -12.19 11.15 -1.80
N TYR A 380 -11.38 11.01 -2.86
CA TYR A 380 -11.80 11.18 -4.25
C TYR A 380 -13.09 10.43 -4.59
N THR A 381 -14.01 11.17 -5.21
CA THR A 381 -15.23 10.64 -5.82
C THR A 381 -15.09 10.67 -7.33
N LYS A 382 -15.60 9.62 -7.99
CA LYS A 382 -15.57 9.47 -9.44
C LYS A 382 -16.99 9.42 -10.02
N SER A 383 -17.25 10.09 -11.14
CA SER A 383 -18.55 10.15 -11.81
C SER A 383 -19.11 8.77 -12.13
N ASP A 384 -18.24 7.82 -12.50
CA ASP A 384 -18.61 6.43 -12.80
C ASP A 384 -19.27 5.71 -11.61
N THR A 385 -18.88 6.05 -10.38
CA THR A 385 -19.39 5.40 -9.15
C THR A 385 -20.29 6.33 -8.32
N GLY A 386 -20.22 7.63 -8.56
CA GLY A 386 -20.95 8.68 -7.85
C GLY A 386 -20.40 8.95 -6.44
N ALA A 387 -21.22 9.59 -5.61
CA ALA A 387 -20.87 9.95 -4.23
C ALA A 387 -20.43 8.75 -3.40
N ILE A 388 -19.45 8.91 -2.51
CA ILE A 388 -19.17 7.93 -1.44
C ILE A 388 -19.99 8.24 -0.18
N GLY A 389 -19.95 7.35 0.80
CA GLY A 389 -20.45 7.62 2.14
C GLY A 389 -19.62 8.69 2.85
N ALA A 390 -20.25 9.46 3.73
CA ALA A 390 -19.54 10.46 4.52
C ALA A 390 -18.51 9.80 5.44
N VAL A 391 -17.25 10.18 5.24
CA VAL A 391 -16.10 9.89 6.11
C VAL A 391 -15.96 10.96 7.21
N THR A 392 -15.59 10.54 8.42
CA THR A 392 -15.15 11.44 9.50
C THR A 392 -13.63 11.33 9.67
N ILE A 393 -12.93 12.47 9.63
CA ILE A 393 -11.51 12.57 9.95
C ILE A 393 -11.38 13.49 11.15
N GLU A 394 -10.83 12.99 12.25
CA GLU A 394 -10.75 13.76 13.48
C GLU A 394 -9.49 13.63 14.32
N SER A 395 -9.03 14.76 14.84
CA SER A 395 -7.85 14.82 15.71
C SER A 395 -6.61 14.15 15.08
N SER A 396 -6.45 14.30 13.77
CA SER A 396 -5.39 13.68 12.97
C SER A 396 -4.41 14.72 12.40
N LEU A 397 -3.26 14.26 11.94
CA LEU A 397 -2.16 15.08 11.43
C LEU A 397 -1.80 14.66 9.99
N ALA A 398 -1.73 15.62 9.07
CA ALA A 398 -1.19 15.45 7.73
C ALA A 398 -0.02 16.42 7.50
N TYR A 399 1.20 15.94 7.26
CA TYR A 399 2.34 16.83 7.06
C TYR A 399 3.35 16.38 6.01
N ASP A 400 4.02 17.34 5.38
CA ASP A 400 5.08 17.11 4.38
C ASP A 400 4.68 16.14 3.23
N ASN A 401 3.39 15.92 2.98
CA ASN A 401 2.95 15.11 1.84
C ASN A 401 3.31 15.83 0.54
N GLY A 402 3.66 15.06 -0.49
CA GLY A 402 4.32 15.52 -1.70
C GLY A 402 5.84 15.58 -1.66
N THR A 403 6.45 15.26 -0.53
CA THR A 403 7.91 15.11 -0.41
C THR A 403 8.21 13.91 0.46
N LEU A 404 8.84 12.88 -0.09
CA LEU A 404 9.30 11.72 0.65
C LEU A 404 10.32 12.13 1.73
N SER A 405 10.47 11.32 2.76
CA SER A 405 11.43 11.56 3.86
C SER A 405 12.88 11.62 3.38
N ASN A 406 13.19 11.02 2.22
CA ASN A 406 14.50 11.11 1.58
C ASN A 406 14.69 12.37 0.70
N GLY A 407 13.70 13.27 0.67
CA GLY A 407 13.67 14.47 -0.16
C GLY A 407 13.17 14.24 -1.60
N GLY A 408 12.80 13.01 -1.96
CA GLY A 408 12.22 12.68 -3.25
C GLY A 408 10.87 13.35 -3.46
N GLN A 409 10.59 13.79 -4.69
CA GLN A 409 9.33 14.40 -5.10
C GLN A 409 8.93 13.85 -6.47
N ALA A 410 7.63 13.80 -6.73
CA ALA A 410 7.08 13.58 -8.06
C ALA A 410 6.45 14.88 -8.57
N GLY A 411 6.53 15.10 -9.89
CA GLY A 411 5.98 16.30 -10.50
C GLY A 411 4.45 16.28 -10.65
N ASN A 412 3.84 15.09 -10.64
CA ASN A 412 2.43 14.90 -11.00
C ASN A 412 1.48 14.86 -9.80
N GLY A 413 1.97 14.55 -8.59
CA GLY A 413 1.14 14.53 -7.40
C GLY A 413 0.47 15.88 -7.10
N ASP A 414 -0.75 15.81 -6.60
CA ASP A 414 -1.53 16.92 -6.08
C ASP A 414 -0.98 17.42 -4.75
N ARG A 415 -0.47 16.52 -3.88
CA ARG A 415 0.37 16.88 -2.70
C ARG A 415 -0.34 17.60 -1.57
N ASN A 416 -1.61 17.28 -1.32
CA ASN A 416 -2.42 17.91 -0.29
C ASN A 416 -2.26 17.23 1.07
N GLY A 417 -2.59 17.96 2.15
CA GLY A 417 -2.81 17.35 3.46
C GLY A 417 -4.10 16.54 3.47
N PHE A 418 -5.22 17.18 3.12
CA PHE A 418 -6.56 16.59 3.10
C PHE A 418 -7.28 16.96 1.79
N LYS A 419 -7.36 16.01 0.85
CA LYS A 419 -8.17 16.08 -0.38
C LYS A 419 -9.56 15.50 -0.10
N LEU A 420 -10.58 16.36 -0.09
CA LEU A 420 -11.89 16.07 0.52
C LEU A 420 -13.02 15.75 -0.49
N GLY A 421 -12.68 15.30 -1.70
CA GLY A 421 -13.66 14.79 -2.67
C GLY A 421 -13.14 14.81 -4.10
N GLY A 422 -14.04 14.88 -5.09
CA GLY A 422 -13.72 14.90 -6.52
C GLY A 422 -14.92 15.20 -7.41
N GLU A 423 -14.65 15.66 -8.63
CA GLU A 423 -15.61 15.69 -9.76
C GLU A 423 -16.97 16.38 -9.54
N ASP A 424 -17.03 17.49 -8.79
CA ASP A 424 -18.29 18.22 -8.49
C ASP A 424 -19.36 17.37 -7.78
N ILE A 425 -18.95 16.30 -7.10
CA ILE A 425 -19.85 15.41 -6.37
C ILE A 425 -19.91 15.81 -4.90
N GLY A 426 -21.11 16.14 -4.43
CA GLY A 426 -21.33 16.55 -3.05
C GLY A 426 -21.35 15.38 -2.06
N VAL A 427 -20.44 15.40 -1.09
CA VAL A 427 -20.43 14.49 0.06
C VAL A 427 -20.19 15.27 1.35
N ASN A 428 -21.03 15.05 2.36
CA ASN A 428 -21.01 15.81 3.61
C ASN A 428 -20.04 15.19 4.63
N HIS A 429 -18.74 15.25 4.32
CA HIS A 429 -17.68 14.81 5.23
C HIS A 429 -17.64 15.62 6.54
N VAL A 430 -17.06 15.03 7.58
CA VAL A 430 -16.78 15.71 8.86
C VAL A 430 -15.27 15.74 9.07
N VAL A 431 -14.70 16.94 9.08
CA VAL A 431 -13.26 17.17 9.20
C VAL A 431 -13.03 18.09 10.39
N ARG A 432 -12.57 17.53 11.51
CA ARG A 432 -12.48 18.29 12.77
C ARG A 432 -11.28 17.99 13.66
N GLY A 433 -10.72 18.98 14.32
CA GLY A 433 -9.59 18.78 15.25
C GLY A 433 -8.27 18.45 14.55
N ASN A 434 -8.19 18.57 13.22
CA ASN A 434 -7.04 18.10 12.45
C ASN A 434 -5.97 19.18 12.28
N ILE A 435 -4.74 18.74 12.01
CA ILE A 435 -3.61 19.62 11.70
C ILE A 435 -3.07 19.27 10.32
N ALA A 436 -2.96 20.26 9.43
CA ALA A 436 -2.21 20.19 8.17
C ALA A 436 -0.95 21.04 8.28
N TYR A 437 0.23 20.49 7.98
CA TYR A 437 1.50 21.20 8.12
C TYR A 437 2.43 20.96 6.93
N HIS A 438 2.87 22.02 6.25
CA HIS A 438 3.93 21.94 5.23
C HIS A 438 3.68 20.92 4.08
N ASN A 439 2.42 20.64 3.75
CA ASN A 439 2.12 19.80 2.59
C ASN A 439 2.48 20.54 1.29
N GLY A 440 2.87 19.77 0.27
CA GLY A 440 3.42 20.25 -0.99
C GLY A 440 2.48 21.11 -1.84
N GLN A 441 1.18 21.10 -1.55
CA GLN A 441 0.18 21.98 -2.13
C GLN A 441 -0.76 22.54 -1.05
N HIS A 442 -2.00 22.04 -0.93
CA HIS A 442 -2.98 22.58 0.01
C HIS A 442 -2.96 21.86 1.35
N GLY A 443 -3.28 22.58 2.43
CA GLY A 443 -3.55 21.93 3.72
C GLY A 443 -4.87 21.15 3.66
N PHE A 444 -5.97 21.86 3.46
CA PHE A 444 -7.30 21.30 3.24
C PHE A 444 -7.83 21.79 1.89
N THR A 445 -8.22 20.88 1.01
CA THR A 445 -8.86 21.22 -0.27
C THR A 445 -10.20 20.53 -0.39
N TYR A 446 -11.21 21.27 -0.83
CA TYR A 446 -12.52 20.69 -1.12
C TYR A 446 -12.46 19.71 -2.31
N ASN A 447 -11.45 19.84 -3.17
CA ASN A 447 -11.26 19.11 -4.40
C ASN A 447 -12.58 18.90 -5.18
N ARG A 448 -13.31 19.99 -5.42
CA ARG A 448 -14.61 19.97 -6.12
C ARG A 448 -15.72 19.21 -5.40
N ASN A 449 -15.60 18.92 -4.11
CA ASN A 449 -16.75 18.48 -3.32
C ASN A 449 -17.71 19.65 -3.05
N VAL A 450 -18.86 19.66 -3.72
CA VAL A 450 -19.88 20.70 -3.58
C VAL A 450 -20.85 20.48 -2.40
N GLY A 451 -20.56 19.49 -1.55
CA GLY A 451 -21.37 19.14 -0.39
C GLY A 451 -21.36 20.20 0.71
N SER A 452 -22.10 19.92 1.79
CA SER A 452 -22.12 20.70 3.02
C SER A 452 -21.28 19.98 4.08
N MET A 453 -19.95 19.99 3.89
CA MET A 453 -19.02 19.38 4.84
C MET A 453 -18.99 20.18 6.15
N THR A 454 -18.74 19.50 7.27
CA THR A 454 -18.43 20.16 8.54
C THR A 454 -16.92 20.29 8.66
N VAL A 455 -16.40 21.53 8.58
CA VAL A 455 -14.97 21.82 8.67
C VAL A 455 -14.74 22.66 9.93
N SER A 456 -14.31 22.03 11.03
CA SER A 456 -14.28 22.75 12.32
C SER A 456 -13.10 22.43 13.22
N ASN A 457 -12.61 23.44 13.93
CA ASN A 457 -11.48 23.31 14.87
C ASN A 457 -10.29 22.62 14.17
N ASN A 458 -9.92 23.03 12.97
CA ASN A 458 -8.72 22.53 12.31
C ASN A 458 -7.63 23.61 12.32
N ALA A 459 -6.37 23.19 12.32
CA ALA A 459 -5.23 24.07 12.10
C ALA A 459 -4.53 23.73 10.78
N SER A 460 -4.20 24.73 9.99
CA SER A 460 -3.48 24.56 8.73
C SER A 460 -2.35 25.57 8.68
N VAL A 461 -1.12 25.08 8.58
CA VAL A 461 0.09 25.87 8.86
C VAL A 461 1.16 25.62 7.80
N GLY A 462 1.57 26.68 7.09
CA GLY A 462 2.76 26.63 6.24
C GLY A 462 2.68 25.72 5.02
N ASN A 463 1.49 25.39 4.51
CA ASN A 463 1.39 24.60 3.27
C ASN A 463 1.83 25.45 2.07
N THR A 464 2.44 24.81 1.06
CA THR A 464 3.10 25.50 -0.07
C THR A 464 2.15 26.43 -0.83
N GLU A 465 0.89 26.04 -0.96
CA GLU A 465 -0.16 26.87 -1.55
C GLU A 465 -1.11 27.38 -0.46
N ARG A 466 -2.41 27.09 -0.58
CA ARG A 466 -3.40 27.52 0.41
C ARG A 466 -3.47 26.57 1.59
N ASN A 467 -3.68 27.12 2.77
CA ASN A 467 -4.00 26.34 3.94
C ASN A 467 -5.42 25.78 3.87
N PHE A 468 -6.37 26.57 3.35
CA PHE A 468 -7.75 26.17 3.04
C PHE A 468 -8.13 26.59 1.61
N ASN A 469 -8.46 25.62 0.77
CA ASN A 469 -8.88 25.82 -0.62
C ASN A 469 -10.30 25.25 -0.85
N PHE A 470 -11.32 26.10 -0.69
CA PHE A 470 -12.73 25.76 -0.88
C PHE A 470 -13.36 26.72 -1.88
N ASP A 471 -13.44 26.28 -3.14
CA ASP A 471 -13.89 27.09 -4.28
C ASP A 471 -15.35 26.87 -4.68
N GLY A 472 -16.06 26.02 -3.96
CA GLY A 472 -17.47 25.73 -4.20
C GLY A 472 -18.12 24.97 -3.04
N GLY A 473 -19.40 24.68 -3.22
CA GLY A 473 -20.20 23.95 -2.24
C GLY A 473 -20.81 24.80 -1.14
N SER A 474 -21.24 24.14 -0.07
CA SER A 474 -22.01 24.74 1.03
C SER A 474 -21.50 24.32 2.40
N SER A 475 -20.19 24.07 2.50
CA SER A 475 -19.54 23.63 3.72
C SER A 475 -19.68 24.63 4.86
N VAL A 476 -19.69 24.14 6.09
CA VAL A 476 -19.81 24.94 7.31
C VAL A 476 -18.47 25.01 8.02
N PHE A 477 -17.97 26.23 8.23
CA PHE A 477 -16.65 26.49 8.80
C PHE A 477 -16.76 27.11 10.18
N ARG A 478 -16.13 26.50 11.19
CA ARG A 478 -16.10 27.01 12.58
C ARG A 478 -14.74 26.82 13.22
N ASN A 479 -14.28 27.80 13.99
CA ASN A 479 -13.08 27.74 14.81
C ASN A 479 -11.78 27.35 14.08
N ASN A 480 -11.73 27.35 12.75
CA ASN A 480 -10.51 26.95 12.04
C ASN A 480 -9.40 28.00 12.20
N THR A 481 -8.16 27.56 12.23
CA THR A 481 -6.96 28.39 12.34
C THR A 481 -6.08 28.17 11.12
N SER A 482 -5.74 29.25 10.43
CA SER A 482 -4.83 29.25 9.28
C SER A 482 -3.66 30.18 9.53
N CYS A 483 -2.45 29.69 9.25
CA CYS A 483 -1.20 30.39 9.54
C CYS A 483 -0.17 30.17 8.44
N SER A 484 0.52 31.24 8.05
CA SER A 484 1.67 31.20 7.15
C SER A 484 1.39 30.47 5.82
N GLY A 485 0.20 30.61 5.25
CA GLY A 485 -0.11 29.98 3.95
C GLY A 485 0.75 30.59 2.84
N GLY A 486 1.11 29.79 1.82
CA GLY A 486 1.78 30.29 0.63
C GLY A 486 0.92 31.25 -0.20
N SER A 487 -0.40 31.09 -0.15
CA SER A 487 -1.36 32.05 -0.72
C SER A 487 -2.61 32.23 0.15
N ASN A 488 -3.41 33.25 -0.15
CA ASN A 488 -4.64 33.56 0.58
C ASN A 488 -5.62 32.37 0.52
N ASP A 489 -6.21 32.05 1.67
CA ASP A 489 -7.26 31.04 1.78
C ASP A 489 -8.48 31.43 0.94
N ARG A 490 -9.17 30.41 0.44
CA ARG A 490 -10.40 30.55 -0.35
C ARG A 490 -11.51 29.78 0.33
N ILE A 491 -12.61 30.48 0.64
CA ILE A 491 -13.70 29.95 1.46
C ILE A 491 -15.04 30.30 0.80
N VAL A 492 -15.62 29.31 0.12
CA VAL A 492 -17.01 29.31 -0.32
C VAL A 492 -17.82 28.40 0.61
N GLY A 493 -18.85 28.95 1.23
CA GLY A 493 -19.72 28.22 2.17
C GLY A 493 -20.21 29.10 3.32
N ASN A 494 -20.73 28.45 4.36
CA ASN A 494 -21.18 29.10 5.59
C ASN A 494 -20.02 29.23 6.57
N SER A 495 -19.38 30.39 6.59
CA SER A 495 -18.31 30.73 7.53
C SER A 495 -18.75 31.85 8.48
N ASP A 496 -18.43 31.71 9.77
CA ASP A 496 -18.62 32.75 10.77
C ASP A 496 -17.28 33.33 11.27
N SER A 497 -17.38 34.33 12.16
CA SER A 497 -16.25 35.06 12.73
C SER A 497 -15.37 34.25 13.68
N SER A 498 -15.73 33.00 13.99
CA SER A 498 -14.88 32.13 14.82
C SER A 498 -13.66 31.59 14.06
N ASN A 499 -13.66 31.68 12.73
CA ASN A 499 -12.54 31.26 11.90
C ASN A 499 -11.46 32.35 11.82
N GLN A 500 -10.21 31.92 11.67
CA GLN A 500 -9.07 32.76 11.35
C GLN A 500 -8.45 32.18 10.08
N PHE A 501 -8.84 32.73 8.94
CA PHE A 501 -8.27 32.38 7.65
C PHE A 501 -7.09 33.29 7.31
N PHE A 502 -6.15 32.76 6.55
CA PHE A 502 -4.96 33.47 6.12
C PHE A 502 -5.28 34.34 4.91
N SER A 503 -5.03 35.64 5.01
CA SER A 503 -5.27 36.63 3.96
C SER A 503 -4.03 37.47 3.67
N GLY A 504 -2.85 36.84 3.74
CA GLY A 504 -1.54 37.45 3.48
C GLY A 504 -0.78 37.87 4.74
N SER A 505 -1.36 37.68 5.92
CA SER A 505 -0.69 37.89 7.20
C SER A 505 -1.24 36.96 8.28
N ASN A 506 -0.41 36.71 9.31
CA ASN A 506 -0.78 35.83 10.43
C ASN A 506 -1.73 36.52 11.41
N GLY A 507 -2.77 35.79 11.83
CA GLY A 507 -3.61 36.18 12.95
C GLY A 507 -3.03 35.78 14.31
N SER A 508 -3.70 36.20 15.39
CA SER A 508 -3.19 36.05 16.77
C SER A 508 -2.98 34.60 17.20
N ARG A 509 -3.79 33.66 16.69
CA ARG A 509 -3.66 32.22 17.01
C ARG A 509 -2.41 31.56 16.46
N CYS A 510 -1.70 32.19 15.53
CA CYS A 510 -0.53 31.59 14.88
C CYS A 510 0.68 31.45 15.79
N THR A 511 0.74 32.21 16.89
CA THR A 511 1.80 32.08 17.89
C THR A 511 1.83 30.70 18.55
N SER A 512 0.68 30.01 18.63
CA SER A 512 0.56 28.64 19.16
C SER A 512 1.21 27.58 18.26
N TYR A 513 1.43 27.89 16.99
CA TYR A 513 1.97 26.96 15.98
C TYR A 513 3.40 27.33 15.56
N SER A 514 4.18 27.88 16.49
CA SER A 514 5.56 28.29 16.26
C SER A 514 6.56 27.26 16.76
N GLY A 515 7.70 27.14 16.07
CA GLY A 515 8.75 26.16 16.38
C GLY A 515 8.56 24.83 15.65
N ALA A 516 9.44 23.88 15.95
CA ALA A 516 9.43 22.57 15.29
C ALA A 516 8.16 21.78 15.61
N LEU A 517 7.56 21.17 14.58
CA LEU A 517 6.54 20.15 14.73
C LEU A 517 7.16 18.92 15.41
N GLY A 518 6.45 18.36 16.37
CA GLY A 518 6.72 17.04 16.92
C GLY A 518 5.43 16.34 17.29
N TRP A 519 5.39 15.02 17.21
CA TRP A 519 4.19 14.26 17.54
C TRP A 519 4.51 12.89 18.16
N SER A 520 3.55 12.33 18.87
CA SER A 520 3.59 10.96 19.40
C SER A 520 2.18 10.45 19.69
N PHE A 521 2.03 9.13 19.80
CA PHE A 521 0.84 8.54 20.41
C PHE A 521 1.04 8.39 21.92
N ALA A 522 0.15 8.99 22.71
CA ALA A 522 0.11 8.79 24.16
C ALA A 522 -0.24 7.33 24.51
N SER A 523 -0.05 6.93 25.77
CA SER A 523 -0.29 5.56 26.24
C SER A 523 -1.73 5.07 26.00
N ASP A 524 -2.70 5.98 26.04
CA ASP A 524 -4.11 5.72 25.73
C ASP A 524 -4.40 5.64 24.22
N GLY A 525 -3.42 5.93 23.38
CA GLY A 525 -3.50 5.93 21.92
C GLY A 525 -3.80 7.30 21.31
N ARG A 526 -4.07 8.33 22.12
CA ARG A 526 -4.38 9.66 21.60
C ARG A 526 -3.16 10.27 20.93
N LEU A 527 -3.37 10.87 19.76
CA LEU A 527 -2.35 11.67 19.10
C LEU A 527 -2.07 12.93 19.92
N VAL A 528 -0.80 13.16 20.22
CA VAL A 528 -0.29 14.38 20.83
C VAL A 528 0.59 15.07 19.81
N VAL A 529 0.21 16.29 19.43
CA VAL A 529 1.00 17.15 18.52
C VAL A 529 1.56 18.32 19.31
N THR A 530 2.80 18.69 19.00
CA THR A 530 3.52 19.79 19.63
C THR A 530 4.13 20.71 18.59
N PHE A 531 4.21 21.99 18.93
CA PHE A 531 4.99 23.00 18.20
C PHE A 531 5.96 23.65 19.19
N GLY A 532 7.26 23.58 18.90
CA GLY A 532 8.30 24.05 19.81
C GLY A 532 8.25 23.36 21.18
N GLY A 533 7.81 22.09 21.22
CA GLY A 533 7.64 21.29 22.44
C GLY A 533 6.36 21.59 23.25
N LYS A 534 5.50 22.51 22.80
CA LYS A 534 4.22 22.80 23.47
C LYS A 534 3.10 22.03 22.79
N VAL A 535 2.28 21.31 23.58
CA VAL A 535 1.11 20.60 23.07
C VAL A 535 0.10 21.58 22.50
N VAL A 536 -0.40 21.27 21.31
CA VAL A 536 -1.45 22.05 20.64
C VAL A 536 -2.70 21.21 20.44
N THR A 537 -3.85 21.87 20.54
CA THR A 537 -5.15 21.34 20.16
C THR A 537 -5.85 22.42 19.36
N PRO A 538 -6.20 22.18 18.09
CA PRO A 538 -6.87 23.15 17.23
C PRO A 538 -8.24 23.64 17.71
#